data_AF-E9G8L9-F1
#
_entry.id   AF-E9G8L9-F1
#
_cell.length_a   1.000
_cell.length_b   1.000
_cell.length_c   1.000
_cell.angle_alpha   90.00
_cell.angle_beta   90.00
_cell.angle_gamma   90.00
#
_symmetry.space_group_name_H-M   'P 1'
#
loop_
_entity.id
_entity.type
_entity.pdbx_description
1 polymer ?
#
loop_
_entity_poly.entity_id
_entity_poly.type
_entity_poly.pdbx_seq_one_letter_code
_entity_poly.pdbx_strand_id
1 'polypeptide(L)'
;GTRYPEINRNISRYLRKNDEFPDFKDILEIISETNEQAGLHMSEEHVSRMTREVFEEVGVKLKKRRIEDFESTFGCHLTDDIDVDEANDPAAMDPDLSEKLANNQKLAVKRLDEVSLILRSFLKS
;
A
#
# COMPACT_ATOMS: atom_id res chain seq x y z
N GLY A 1 -6.21 9.91 -11.97
CA GLY A 1 -5.44 9.79 -13.22
C GLY A 1 -5.07 11.19 -13.66
N THR A 2 -4.03 11.35 -14.48
CA THR A 2 -3.59 12.68 -14.92
C THR A 2 -4.50 13.22 -16.04
N ARG A 3 -4.33 14.50 -16.37
CA ARG A 3 -4.95 15.13 -17.56
C ARG A 3 -4.36 14.68 -18.90
N TYR A 4 -3.26 13.91 -18.88
CA TYR A 4 -2.54 13.47 -20.08
C TYR A 4 -2.85 11.99 -20.35
N PRO A 5 -3.67 11.66 -21.37
CA PRO A 5 -4.06 10.29 -21.69
C PRO A 5 -2.87 9.37 -21.96
N GLU A 6 -1.80 9.89 -22.53
CA GLU A 6 -0.57 9.18 -22.87
C GLU A 6 0.10 8.63 -21.60
N ILE A 7 0.19 9.47 -20.56
CA ILE A 7 0.74 9.10 -19.25
C ILE A 7 -0.14 8.04 -18.61
N ASN A 8 -1.46 8.25 -18.57
CA ASN A 8 -2.40 7.29 -18.01
C ASN A 8 -2.28 5.92 -18.68
N ARG A 9 -2.13 5.89 -20.02
CA ARG A 9 -1.98 4.67 -20.80
C ARG A 9 -0.67 3.94 -20.48
N ASN A 10 0.45 4.66 -20.40
CA ASN A 10 1.77 4.08 -20.15
C ASN A 10 1.88 3.57 -18.71
N ILE A 11 1.40 4.33 -17.72
CA ILE A 11 1.31 3.89 -16.32
C ILE A 11 0.45 2.64 -16.21
N SER A 12 -0.75 2.64 -16.80
CA SER A 12 -1.65 1.47 -16.75
C SER A 12 -1.05 0.25 -17.44
N ARG A 13 -0.26 0.44 -18.50
CA ARG A 13 0.45 -0.66 -19.18
C ARG A 13 1.55 -1.23 -18.29
N TYR A 14 2.33 -0.39 -17.63
CA TYR A 14 3.37 -0.81 -16.69
C TYR A 14 2.78 -1.65 -15.55
N LEU A 15 1.73 -1.14 -14.90
CA LEU A 15 1.08 -1.79 -13.75
C LEU A 15 0.36 -3.10 -14.07
N ARG A 16 0.01 -3.34 -15.34
CA ARG A 16 -0.54 -4.63 -15.79
C ARG A 16 0.54 -5.66 -16.09
N LYS A 17 1.74 -5.21 -16.48
CA LYS A 17 2.85 -6.08 -16.87
C LYS A 17 3.66 -6.51 -15.65
N ASN A 18 3.82 -5.62 -14.68
CA ASN A 18 4.60 -5.85 -13.47
C ASN A 18 3.65 -6.05 -12.29
N ASP A 19 3.85 -7.14 -11.55
CA ASP A 19 3.10 -7.43 -10.33
C ASP A 19 3.76 -6.82 -9.07
N GLU A 20 4.98 -6.32 -9.24
CA GLU A 20 5.73 -5.61 -8.19
C GLU A 20 5.20 -4.19 -7.99
N PHE A 21 5.30 -3.71 -6.75
CA PHE A 21 4.92 -2.35 -6.41
C PHE A 21 5.98 -1.39 -6.99
N PRO A 22 5.60 -0.43 -7.86
CA PRO A 22 6.55 0.49 -8.46
C PRO A 22 7.22 1.35 -7.40
N ASP A 23 8.50 1.68 -7.59
CA ASP A 23 9.13 2.74 -6.82
C ASP A 23 8.86 4.12 -7.44
N PHE A 24 9.35 5.18 -6.81
CA PHE A 24 9.16 6.54 -7.32
C PHE A 24 9.91 6.77 -8.65
N LYS A 25 11.06 6.12 -8.82
CA LYS A 25 11.91 6.27 -10.00
C LYS A 25 11.25 5.62 -11.22
N ASP A 26 10.60 4.47 -11.05
CA ASP A 26 9.82 3.81 -12.11
C ASP A 26 8.76 4.78 -12.68
N ILE A 27 8.00 5.44 -11.81
CA ILE A 27 6.95 6.39 -12.22
C ILE A 27 7.57 7.64 -12.85
N LEU A 28 8.69 8.13 -12.33
CA LEU A 28 9.41 9.28 -12.87
C LEU A 28 9.89 9.01 -14.29
N GLU A 29 10.50 7.84 -14.52
CA GLU A 29 11.03 7.43 -15.82
C GLU A 29 9.90 7.33 -16.85
N ILE A 30 8.78 6.68 -16.50
CA ILE A 30 7.60 6.58 -17.37
C ILE A 30 7.06 7.97 -17.76
N ILE A 31 6.95 8.89 -16.79
CA ILE A 31 6.41 10.23 -17.06
C ILE A 31 7.41 11.05 -17.90
N SER A 32 8.70 10.95 -17.61
CA SER A 32 9.76 11.66 -18.34
C SER A 32 9.83 11.18 -19.80
N GLU A 33 9.87 9.88 -20.02
CA GLU A 33 9.84 9.29 -21.37
C GLU A 33 8.56 9.66 -22.12
N THR A 34 7.42 9.65 -21.45
CA THR A 34 6.14 10.03 -22.08
C THR A 34 6.11 11.52 -22.43
N ASN A 35 6.68 12.39 -21.59
CA ASN A 35 6.78 13.82 -21.83
C ASN A 35 7.60 14.11 -23.11
N GLU A 36 8.72 13.40 -23.30
CA GLU A 36 9.57 13.52 -24.49
C GLU A 36 8.88 12.95 -25.73
N GLN A 37 8.37 11.71 -25.66
CA GLN A 37 7.79 10.99 -26.81
C GLN A 37 6.51 11.64 -27.33
N ALA A 38 5.66 12.18 -26.44
CA ALA A 38 4.41 12.80 -26.82
C ALA A 38 4.51 14.32 -27.01
N GLY A 39 5.71 14.91 -26.82
CA GLY A 39 5.91 16.36 -26.98
C GLY A 39 5.05 17.19 -26.03
N LEU A 40 4.92 16.77 -24.76
CA LEU A 40 4.07 17.46 -23.78
C LEU A 40 4.70 18.74 -23.23
N HIS A 41 6.00 18.96 -23.48
CA HIS A 41 6.77 20.15 -23.13
C HIS A 41 6.65 20.58 -21.65
N MET A 42 6.50 19.60 -20.75
CA MET A 42 6.49 19.88 -19.31
C MET A 42 7.91 20.17 -18.83
N SER A 43 8.05 21.15 -17.93
CA SER A 43 9.29 21.41 -17.21
C SER A 43 9.60 20.26 -16.24
N GLU A 44 10.88 20.11 -15.86
CA GLU A 44 11.32 19.12 -14.87
C GLU A 44 10.58 19.26 -13.53
N GLU A 45 10.32 20.49 -13.09
CA GLU A 45 9.53 20.75 -11.86
C GLU A 45 8.11 20.18 -11.98
N HIS A 46 7.46 20.38 -13.12
CA HIS A 46 6.11 19.88 -13.36
C HIS A 46 6.10 18.35 -13.48
N VAL A 47 7.11 17.76 -14.12
CA VAL A 47 7.30 16.29 -14.18
C VAL A 47 7.46 15.72 -12.76
N SER A 48 8.29 16.33 -11.93
CA SER A 48 8.51 15.89 -10.54
C SER A 48 7.24 15.98 -9.70
N ARG A 49 6.50 17.09 -9.78
CA ARG A 49 5.22 17.25 -9.09
C ARG A 49 4.20 16.20 -9.54
N MET A 50 4.06 16.01 -10.86
CA MET A 50 3.14 15.03 -11.42
C MET A 50 3.52 13.60 -11.02
N THR A 51 4.81 13.29 -10.97
CA THR A 51 5.30 11.99 -10.53
C THR A 51 4.85 11.69 -9.11
N ARG A 52 4.97 12.66 -8.19
CA ARG A 52 4.48 12.50 -6.82
C ARG A 52 2.99 12.22 -6.76
N GLU A 53 2.18 13.03 -7.45
CA GLU A 53 0.73 12.87 -7.49
C GLU A 53 0.33 11.49 -8.05
N VAL A 54 0.95 11.08 -9.15
CA VAL A 54 0.67 9.78 -9.79
C VAL A 54 1.12 8.63 -8.90
N PHE A 55 2.31 8.72 -8.31
CA PHE A 55 2.86 7.70 -7.42
C PHE A 55 1.95 7.47 -6.20
N GLU A 56 1.48 8.54 -5.56
CA GLU A 56 0.55 8.46 -4.44
C GLU A 56 -0.79 7.82 -4.85
N GLU A 57 -1.39 8.26 -5.97
CA GLU A 57 -2.66 7.73 -6.44
C GLU A 57 -2.58 6.24 -6.82
N VAL A 58 -1.51 5.87 -7.55
CA VAL A 58 -1.24 4.48 -7.93
C VAL A 58 -1.00 3.63 -6.69
N GLY A 59 -0.22 4.11 -5.73
CA GLY A 59 0.08 3.39 -4.50
C GLY A 59 -1.17 3.07 -3.69
N VAL A 60 -2.09 4.04 -3.55
CA VAL A 60 -3.38 3.81 -2.87
C VAL A 60 -4.19 2.73 -3.59
N LYS A 61 -4.27 2.78 -4.92
CA LYS A 61 -5.02 1.80 -5.73
C LYS A 61 -4.43 0.39 -5.65
N LEU A 62 -3.11 0.27 -5.78
CA LEU A 62 -2.42 -1.02 -5.70
C LEU A 62 -2.55 -1.64 -4.31
N LYS A 63 -2.40 -0.83 -3.25
CA LYS A 63 -2.60 -1.29 -1.88
C LYS A 63 -4.03 -1.79 -1.69
N LYS A 64 -5.03 -1.03 -2.15
CA LYS A 64 -6.44 -1.43 -2.07
C LYS A 64 -6.69 -2.75 -2.81
N ARG A 65 -6.25 -2.87 -4.06
CA ARG A 65 -6.37 -4.11 -4.85
C ARG A 65 -5.78 -5.30 -4.10
N ARG A 66 -4.57 -5.16 -3.55
CA ARG A 66 -3.88 -6.25 -2.85
C ARG A 66 -4.55 -6.63 -1.53
N ILE A 67 -5.19 -5.68 -0.85
CA ILE A 67 -6.02 -5.95 0.33
C ILE A 67 -7.27 -6.73 -0.10
N GLU A 68 -7.97 -6.29 -1.13
CA GLU A 68 -9.15 -6.97 -1.67
C GLU A 68 -8.82 -8.40 -2.13
N ASP A 69 -7.70 -8.58 -2.84
CA ASP A 69 -7.20 -9.89 -3.26
C ASP A 69 -6.91 -10.77 -2.05
N PHE A 70 -6.24 -10.23 -1.02
CA PHE A 70 -5.98 -10.95 0.23
C PHE A 70 -7.29 -11.34 0.93
N GLU A 71 -8.20 -10.41 1.18
CA GLU A 71 -9.49 -10.67 1.83
C GLU A 71 -10.31 -11.72 1.06
N SER A 72 -10.28 -11.70 -0.27
CA SER A 72 -11.00 -12.68 -1.10
C SER A 72 -10.39 -14.08 -1.13
N THR A 73 -9.09 -14.20 -0.81
CA THR A 73 -8.34 -15.47 -0.86
C THR A 73 -7.86 -15.93 0.51
N PHE A 74 -8.18 -15.19 1.57
CA PHE A 74 -7.73 -15.47 2.92
C PHE A 74 -8.46 -16.65 3.51
N GLY A 75 -7.71 -17.53 4.18
CA GLY A 75 -8.27 -18.62 4.96
C GLY A 75 -8.46 -19.92 4.17
N CYS A 76 -9.42 -20.72 4.60
CA CYS A 76 -9.86 -21.97 3.99
C CYS A 76 -11.28 -22.32 4.48
N HIS A 77 -11.81 -23.47 4.06
CA HIS A 77 -13.14 -23.95 4.47
C HIS A 77 -13.46 -23.94 5.98
N LEU A 78 -12.44 -23.91 6.87
CA LEU A 78 -12.65 -23.79 8.33
C LEU A 78 -12.89 -22.36 8.80
N THR A 79 -12.50 -21.37 8.00
CA THR A 79 -12.57 -19.94 8.31
C THR A 79 -13.59 -19.19 7.46
N ASP A 80 -14.13 -19.81 6.41
CA ASP A 80 -15.09 -19.18 5.47
C ASP A 80 -16.40 -18.76 6.17
N ASP A 81 -16.83 -19.52 7.17
CA ASP A 81 -18.07 -19.29 7.94
C ASP A 81 -17.82 -18.58 9.29
N ILE A 82 -16.62 -18.01 9.51
CA ILE A 82 -16.36 -17.27 10.76
C ILE A 82 -17.05 -15.91 10.68
N ASP A 83 -18.15 -15.78 11.43
CA ASP A 83 -18.76 -14.49 11.73
C ASP A 83 -17.88 -13.74 12.75
N VAL A 84 -17.25 -12.65 12.30
CA VAL A 84 -16.34 -11.82 13.13
C VAL A 84 -17.14 -10.80 13.96
N ASP A 85 -18.24 -11.22 14.56
CA ASP A 85 -19.08 -10.37 15.40
C ASP A 85 -18.74 -10.50 16.90
N GLU A 86 -19.17 -9.52 17.69
CA GLU A 86 -18.97 -9.53 19.16
C GLU A 86 -19.67 -10.74 19.83
N ALA A 87 -20.61 -11.39 19.16
CA ALA A 87 -21.34 -12.53 19.72
C ALA A 87 -20.52 -13.85 19.63
N ASN A 88 -19.67 -13.99 18.62
CA ASN A 88 -18.84 -15.18 18.42
C ASN A 88 -17.39 -15.00 18.90
N ASP A 89 -16.94 -13.79 19.23
CA ASP A 89 -15.64 -13.56 19.86
C ASP A 89 -15.68 -13.92 21.37
N PRO A 90 -14.96 -14.96 21.83
CA PRO A 90 -14.94 -15.35 23.24
C PRO A 90 -14.46 -14.23 24.17
N ALA A 91 -13.63 -13.31 23.68
CA ALA A 91 -13.14 -12.18 24.46
C ALA A 91 -14.22 -11.14 24.77
N ALA A 92 -15.35 -11.16 24.07
CA ALA A 92 -16.49 -10.27 24.37
C ALA A 92 -17.21 -10.69 25.67
N MET A 93 -17.22 -12.00 25.97
CA MET A 93 -17.90 -12.56 27.14
C MET A 93 -16.96 -12.89 28.30
N ASP A 94 -15.64 -12.90 28.06
CA ASP A 94 -14.60 -13.17 29.06
C ASP A 94 -13.74 -11.90 29.32
N PRO A 95 -13.98 -11.19 30.44
CA PRO A 95 -13.23 -9.99 30.79
C PRO A 95 -11.73 -10.22 31.01
N ASP A 96 -11.34 -11.37 31.55
CA ASP A 96 -9.94 -11.70 31.83
C ASP A 96 -9.19 -11.92 30.50
N LEU A 97 -9.83 -12.61 29.55
CA LEU A 97 -9.31 -12.77 28.20
C LEU A 97 -9.20 -11.43 27.48
N SER A 98 -10.22 -10.57 27.59
CA SER A 98 -10.23 -9.23 27.01
C SER A 98 -9.08 -8.37 27.54
N GLU A 99 -8.88 -8.33 28.86
CA GLU A 99 -7.77 -7.60 29.48
C GLU A 99 -6.41 -8.12 29.00
N LYS A 100 -6.26 -9.45 28.90
CA LYS A 100 -5.04 -10.08 28.40
C LYS A 100 -4.77 -9.70 26.94
N LEU A 101 -5.78 -9.70 26.08
CA LEU A 101 -5.64 -9.28 24.67
C LEU A 101 -5.29 -7.78 24.56
N ALA A 102 -5.88 -6.92 25.39
CA ALA A 102 -5.53 -5.50 25.44
C ALA A 102 -4.07 -5.29 25.85
N ASN A 103 -3.56 -6.05 26.82
CA ASN A 103 -2.15 -6.01 27.22
C ASN A 103 -1.23 -6.56 26.12
N ASN A 104 -1.64 -7.63 25.42
CA ASN A 104 -0.91 -8.16 24.27
C ASN A 104 -0.83 -7.13 23.13
N GLN A 105 -1.91 -6.40 22.86
CA GLN A 105 -1.93 -5.35 21.84
C GLN A 105 -0.94 -4.22 22.17
N LYS A 106 -0.95 -3.73 23.42
CA LYS A 106 0.00 -2.70 23.88
C LYS A 106 1.46 -3.15 23.71
N LEU A 107 1.74 -4.40 24.08
CA LEU A 107 3.08 -4.99 23.93
C LEU A 107 3.47 -5.13 22.45
N ALA A 108 2.55 -5.55 21.59
CA ALA A 108 2.78 -5.70 20.15
C ALA A 108 3.14 -4.35 19.50
N VAL A 109 2.38 -3.29 19.79
CA VAL A 109 2.66 -1.93 19.29
C VAL A 109 4.05 -1.47 19.74
N LYS A 110 4.37 -1.61 21.02
CA LYS A 110 5.70 -1.24 21.55
C LYS A 110 6.83 -1.96 20.83
N ARG A 111 6.68 -3.27 20.57
CA ARG A 111 7.70 -4.06 19.87
C ARG A 111 7.87 -3.65 18.41
N LEU A 112 6.77 -3.32 17.72
CA LEU A 112 6.83 -2.82 16.34
C LEU A 112 7.59 -1.48 16.29
N ASP A 113 7.34 -0.58 17.25
CA ASP A 113 8.04 0.70 17.35
C ASP A 113 9.55 0.50 17.62
N GLU A 114 9.92 -0.40 18.53
CA GLU A 114 11.31 -0.71 18.83
C GLU A 114 12.06 -1.19 17.58
N VAL A 115 11.49 -2.13 16.81
CA VAL A 115 12.10 -2.63 15.56
C VAL A 115 12.21 -1.51 14.51
N SER A 116 11.16 -0.68 14.37
CA SER A 116 11.15 0.46 13.45
C SER A 116 12.26 1.47 13.78
N LEU A 117 12.49 1.76 15.07
CA LEU A 117 13.57 2.64 15.52
C LEU A 117 14.96 2.08 15.21
N ILE A 118 15.15 0.78 15.43
CA ILE A 118 16.41 0.09 15.12
C ILE A 118 16.72 0.15 13.62
N LEU A 119 15.73 -0.13 12.76
CA LEU A 119 15.93 -0.04 11.30
C LEU A 119 16.30 1.39 10.87
N ARG A 120 15.69 2.40 11.47
CA ARG A 120 16.01 3.81 11.20
C ARG A 120 17.42 4.20 11.66
N SER A 121 17.96 3.60 12.73
CA SER A 121 19.35 3.87 13.14
C SER A 121 20.34 3.24 12.18
N PHE A 122 20.07 2.03 11.67
CA PHE A 122 20.92 1.36 10.69
C PHE A 122 20.95 2.06 9.33
N LEU A 123 19.87 2.69 8.91
CA LEU A 123 19.82 3.45 7.64
C LEU A 123 20.47 4.84 7.72
N LYS A 124 20.84 5.31 8.93
CA LYS A 124 21.51 6.61 9.14
C LYS A 124 23.02 6.50 9.38
N SER A 125 23.53 5.29 9.61
CA SER A 125 24.95 4.95 9.76
C SER A 125 25.54 4.49 8.44
#